data_AF-A0AAX4PGT2-F1
#
_entry.id   AF-A0AAX4PGT2-F1
#
_cell.length_a   1.000
_cell.length_b   1.000
_cell.length_c   1.000
_cell.angle_alpha   90.00
_cell.angle_beta   90.00
_cell.angle_gamma   90.00
#
_symmetry.space_group_name_H-M   'P 1'
#
loop_
_entity.id
_entity.type
_entity.pdbx_description
1 polymer ?
#
loop_
_entity_poly.entity_id
_entity_poly.type
_entity_poly.pdbx_seq_one_letter_code
_entity_poly.pdbx_strand_id
1 'polypeptide(L)'
;MVTLSAMRAFVAYAALLAMAPVSSMSGALASDSVGCHKTRPSPARRKFSSPEVDLFLLDTVPRLRDQIAQTFNVCLPNALDSTFVVAGRDDSFVITGDIDAMWLRDSTFQVLPYVRYFLKQGHRTELSDAVCGLVRRQARSVLIDRYANAFNLDARGRGGPIRATGGFPR
;
A
#
# COMPACT_ATOMS: atom_id res chain seq x y z
N MET A 1 -51.17 19.40 -64.06
CA MET A 1 -50.68 19.73 -62.70
C MET A 1 -50.96 18.57 -61.76
N VAL A 2 -50.09 17.55 -61.68
CA VAL A 2 -49.90 16.71 -60.48
C VAL A 2 -48.47 16.15 -60.59
N THR A 3 -47.49 16.95 -60.21
CA THR A 3 -46.07 16.56 -60.14
C THR A 3 -45.56 16.86 -58.73
N LEU A 4 -44.69 16.01 -58.20
CA LEU A 4 -43.80 16.20 -57.03
C LEU A 4 -44.25 15.85 -55.59
N SER A 5 -45.49 15.42 -55.31
CA SER A 5 -45.84 15.10 -53.90
C SER A 5 -45.51 13.65 -53.48
N ALA A 6 -45.74 12.66 -54.33
CA ALA A 6 -45.64 11.24 -53.94
C ALA A 6 -44.20 10.68 -53.88
N MET A 7 -43.23 11.32 -54.53
CA MET A 7 -41.85 10.81 -54.62
C MET A 7 -40.92 11.36 -53.51
N ARG A 8 -41.41 12.30 -52.69
CA ARG A 8 -40.67 12.83 -51.53
C ARG A 8 -40.96 12.07 -50.23
N ALA A 9 -42.12 11.40 -50.16
CA ALA A 9 -42.50 10.62 -48.98
C ALA A 9 -41.67 9.34 -48.81
N PHE A 10 -41.21 8.73 -49.90
CA PHE A 10 -40.44 7.47 -49.83
C PHE A 10 -38.97 7.69 -49.44
N VAL A 11 -38.36 8.81 -49.85
CA VAL A 11 -36.97 9.15 -49.47
C VAL A 11 -36.89 9.60 -48.00
N ALA A 12 -37.96 10.18 -47.45
CA ALA A 12 -37.99 10.59 -46.05
C ALA A 12 -38.06 9.42 -45.05
N TYR A 13 -38.62 8.26 -45.45
CA TYR A 13 -38.78 7.12 -44.53
C TYR A 13 -37.53 6.22 -44.44
N ALA A 14 -36.67 6.22 -45.47
CA ALA A 14 -35.42 5.45 -45.46
C ALA A 14 -34.28 6.12 -44.65
N ALA A 15 -34.37 7.43 -44.39
CA ALA A 15 -33.34 8.18 -43.67
C ALA A 15 -33.52 8.18 -42.14
N LEU A 16 -34.67 7.75 -41.60
CA LEU A 16 -34.95 7.82 -40.16
C LEU A 16 -34.58 6.55 -39.36
N LEU A 17 -34.13 5.48 -40.02
CA LEU A 17 -33.67 4.24 -39.36
C LEU A 17 -32.14 4.11 -39.29
N ALA A 18 -31.39 5.08 -39.82
CA ALA A 18 -29.92 5.08 -39.81
C ALA A 18 -29.29 5.93 -38.69
N MET A 19 -30.08 6.50 -37.79
CA MET A 19 -29.63 7.39 -36.71
C MET A 19 -30.04 6.90 -35.32
N ALA A 20 -30.20 5.58 -35.14
CA ALA A 20 -30.09 5.02 -33.81
C ALA A 20 -28.59 4.97 -33.49
N PRO A 21 -28.10 5.70 -32.47
CA PRO A 21 -26.79 5.38 -31.94
C PRO A 21 -26.88 3.94 -31.46
N VAL A 22 -26.15 3.05 -32.12
CA VAL A 22 -25.74 1.79 -31.49
C VAL A 22 -24.89 2.26 -30.33
N SER A 23 -25.54 2.40 -29.17
CA SER A 23 -24.87 2.42 -27.89
C SER A 23 -24.08 1.13 -27.86
N SER A 24 -22.83 1.21 -28.33
CA SER A 24 -21.84 0.21 -28.06
C SER A 24 -21.75 0.22 -26.54
N MET A 25 -22.50 -0.67 -25.90
CA MET A 25 -22.15 -1.11 -24.58
C MET A 25 -20.79 -1.78 -24.75
N SER A 26 -19.75 -0.95 -24.75
CA SER A 26 -18.51 -1.31 -24.11
C SER A 26 -18.92 -1.64 -22.69
N GLY A 27 -19.30 -2.91 -22.49
CA GLY A 27 -19.12 -3.54 -21.22
C GLY A 27 -17.65 -3.30 -20.92
N ALA A 28 -17.39 -2.25 -20.14
CA ALA A 28 -16.28 -2.28 -19.24
C ALA A 28 -16.53 -3.56 -18.44
N LEU A 29 -15.95 -4.66 -18.91
CA LEU A 29 -15.43 -5.67 -18.03
C LEU A 29 -14.43 -4.91 -17.20
N ALA A 30 -14.94 -4.21 -16.18
CA ALA A 30 -14.22 -3.97 -14.96
C ALA A 30 -13.74 -5.36 -14.59
N SER A 31 -12.51 -5.64 -14.98
CA SER A 31 -11.72 -6.60 -14.26
C SER A 31 -11.68 -6.00 -12.86
N ASP A 32 -12.68 -6.36 -12.06
CA ASP A 32 -12.53 -6.49 -10.62
C ASP A 32 -11.54 -7.63 -10.41
N SER A 33 -10.30 -7.41 -10.89
CA SER A 33 -9.15 -7.94 -10.23
C SER A 33 -9.29 -7.44 -8.81
N VAL A 34 -9.38 -8.36 -7.85
CA VAL A 34 -9.03 -8.09 -6.46
C VAL A 34 -7.71 -7.30 -6.49
N GLY A 35 -7.79 -5.98 -6.41
CA GLY A 35 -6.84 -5.12 -7.11
C GLY A 35 -5.74 -4.65 -6.19
N CYS A 36 -4.49 -5.02 -6.48
CA CYS A 36 -3.35 -4.34 -5.88
C CYS A 36 -3.45 -2.83 -6.20
N HIS A 37 -3.18 -1.97 -5.21
CA HIS A 37 -3.23 -0.53 -5.41
C HIS A 37 -2.38 -0.13 -6.62
N LYS A 38 -2.97 0.59 -7.58
CA LYS A 38 -2.28 1.01 -8.80
C LYS A 38 -1.34 2.20 -8.59
N THR A 39 -1.49 2.89 -7.46
CA THR A 39 -0.77 4.11 -7.10
C THR A 39 -0.48 4.15 -5.61
N ARG A 40 0.59 4.87 -5.23
CA ARG A 40 0.91 5.14 -3.82
C ARG A 40 -0.15 6.06 -3.20
N PRO A 41 -0.36 6.00 -1.88
CA PRO A 41 -1.12 7.01 -1.15
C PRO A 41 -0.57 8.42 -1.37
N SER A 42 -1.44 9.41 -1.24
CA SER A 42 -1.05 10.83 -1.23
C SER A 42 -0.03 11.08 -0.11
N PRO A 43 0.92 12.01 -0.26
CA PRO A 43 1.97 12.24 0.73
C PRO A 43 1.46 12.43 2.17
N ALA A 44 0.34 13.16 2.34
CA ALA A 44 -0.29 13.39 3.64
C ALA A 44 -0.86 12.12 4.32
N ARG A 45 -1.09 11.03 3.57
CA ARG A 45 -1.59 9.75 4.09
C ARG A 45 -0.49 8.72 4.33
N ARG A 46 0.76 9.03 4.00
CA ARG A 46 1.89 8.13 4.22
C ARG A 46 2.28 8.19 5.68
N LYS A 47 2.44 7.02 6.31
CA LYS A 47 2.80 6.94 7.72
C LYS A 47 4.27 7.28 7.98
N PHE A 48 5.15 6.96 7.04
CA PHE A 48 6.57 7.26 7.11
C PHE A 48 7.11 7.63 5.72
N SER A 49 8.01 8.61 5.66
CA SER A 49 8.67 9.05 4.44
C SER A 49 10.18 8.93 4.59
N SER A 50 10.87 8.44 3.56
CA SER A 50 12.33 8.35 3.52
C SER A 50 12.84 9.04 2.26
N PRO A 51 13.62 10.14 2.39
CA PRO A 51 14.23 10.81 1.25
C PRO A 51 15.10 9.86 0.42
N GLU A 52 15.81 8.93 1.05
CA GLU A 52 16.73 8.00 0.39
C GLU A 52 15.99 7.01 -0.50
N VAL A 53 14.84 6.51 -0.03
CA VAL A 53 13.97 5.61 -0.81
C VAL A 53 13.29 6.38 -1.94
N ASP A 54 12.79 7.58 -1.68
CA ASP A 54 12.12 8.39 -2.70
C ASP A 54 13.10 8.84 -3.80
N LEU A 55 14.33 9.23 -3.46
CA LEU A 55 15.37 9.53 -4.44
C LEU A 55 15.72 8.31 -5.31
N PHE A 56 15.80 7.13 -4.70
CA PHE A 56 16.04 5.89 -5.43
C PHE A 56 14.89 5.54 -6.38
N LEU A 57 13.65 5.76 -5.97
CA LEU A 57 12.48 5.58 -6.82
C LEU A 57 12.48 6.56 -8.00
N LEU A 58 12.79 7.84 -7.76
CA LEU A 58 12.88 8.85 -8.81
C LEU A 58 13.92 8.51 -9.87
N ASP A 59 15.05 7.91 -9.49
CA ASP A 59 16.10 7.47 -10.41
C ASP A 59 15.75 6.16 -11.14
N THR A 60 15.14 5.20 -10.43
CA THR A 60 14.99 3.83 -10.93
C THR A 60 13.71 3.64 -11.75
N VAL A 61 12.58 4.19 -11.30
CA VAL A 61 11.26 3.97 -11.93
C VAL A 61 11.24 4.36 -13.41
N PRO A 62 11.84 5.48 -13.85
CA PRO A 62 11.89 5.85 -15.27
C PRO A 62 12.69 4.90 -16.17
N ARG A 63 13.54 4.03 -15.59
CA ARG A 63 14.36 3.06 -16.33
C ARG A 63 13.66 1.71 -16.51
N LEU A 64 12.49 1.54 -15.91
CA LEU A 64 11.73 0.29 -15.93
C LEU A 64 10.62 0.34 -16.97
N ARG A 65 10.21 -0.84 -17.47
CA ARG A 65 9.02 -0.97 -18.34
C ARG A 65 7.74 -0.66 -17.56
N ASP A 66 6.73 -0.09 -18.21
CA ASP A 66 5.53 0.48 -17.60
C ASP A 66 4.91 -0.36 -16.45
N GLN A 67 4.61 -1.63 -16.70
CA GLN A 67 4.00 -2.50 -15.67
C GLN A 67 4.92 -2.73 -14.47
N ILE A 68 6.22 -2.95 -14.73
CA ILE A 68 7.22 -3.17 -13.68
C ILE A 68 7.46 -1.87 -12.92
N ALA A 69 7.56 -0.74 -13.62
CA ALA A 69 7.69 0.59 -13.05
C ALA A 69 6.54 0.87 -12.07
N GLN A 70 5.31 0.56 -12.48
CA GLN A 70 4.12 0.73 -11.66
C GLN A 70 4.16 -0.17 -10.41
N THR A 71 4.37 -1.47 -10.57
CA THR A 71 4.45 -2.40 -9.44
C THR A 71 5.57 -2.01 -8.48
N PHE A 72 6.75 -1.66 -9.00
CA PHE A 72 7.89 -1.29 -8.18
C PHE A 72 7.65 0.00 -7.39
N ASN A 73 7.07 1.02 -8.04
CA ASN A 73 6.73 2.29 -7.40
C ASN A 73 5.70 2.13 -6.28
N VAL A 74 4.79 1.16 -6.37
CA VAL A 74 3.83 0.89 -5.30
C VAL A 74 4.40 -0.03 -4.22
N CYS A 75 5.01 -1.14 -4.61
CA CYS A 75 5.40 -2.20 -3.68
C CYS A 75 6.62 -1.85 -2.83
N LEU A 76 7.64 -1.22 -3.40
CA LEU A 76 8.87 -0.92 -2.64
C LEU A 76 8.57 -0.03 -1.42
N PRO A 77 7.86 1.11 -1.53
CA PRO A 77 7.59 1.97 -0.38
C PRO A 77 6.34 1.57 0.43
N ASN A 78 5.64 0.49 0.08
CA ASN A 78 4.33 0.19 0.66
C ASN A 78 4.35 0.04 2.20
N ALA A 79 5.39 -0.59 2.75
CA ALA A 79 5.54 -0.73 4.19
C ALA A 79 5.71 0.65 4.85
N LEU A 80 6.62 1.48 4.34
CA LEU A 80 6.80 2.86 4.84
C LEU A 80 5.48 3.66 4.75
N ASP A 81 4.79 3.55 3.63
CA ASP A 81 3.58 4.31 3.36
C ASP A 81 2.42 3.90 4.29
N SER A 82 2.30 2.62 4.68
CA SER A 82 1.07 2.09 5.30
C SER A 82 1.23 1.33 6.62
N THR A 83 2.38 0.73 6.89
CA THR A 83 2.57 -0.18 8.04
C THR A 83 3.38 0.40 9.19
N PHE A 84 4.21 1.41 8.94
CA PHE A 84 5.05 2.02 9.97
C PHE A 84 4.22 2.85 10.98
N VAL A 85 4.54 2.71 12.26
CA VAL A 85 4.02 3.53 13.35
C VAL A 85 5.21 3.96 14.21
N VAL A 86 5.54 5.25 14.17
CA VAL A 86 6.60 5.83 15.00
C VAL A 86 5.97 6.24 16.34
N ALA A 87 6.17 5.41 17.37
CA ALA A 87 5.57 5.59 18.69
C ALA A 87 6.44 6.46 19.64
N GLY A 88 7.55 7.00 19.13
CA GLY A 88 8.48 7.87 19.83
C GLY A 88 9.85 7.90 19.15
N ARG A 89 10.80 8.64 19.72
CA ARG A 89 12.15 8.82 19.13
C ARG A 89 12.95 7.51 19.03
N ASP A 90 12.73 6.57 19.95
CA ASP A 90 13.47 5.30 20.03
C ASP A 90 12.58 4.07 19.88
N ASP A 91 11.37 4.24 19.34
CA ASP A 91 10.38 3.19 19.24
C ASP A 91 9.60 3.25 17.94
N SER A 92 9.71 2.18 17.16
CA SER A 92 8.97 2.00 15.91
C SER A 92 8.28 0.65 15.93
N PHE A 93 7.07 0.64 15.42
CA PHE A 93 6.20 -0.53 15.37
C PHE A 93 5.71 -0.69 13.94
N VAL A 94 5.74 -1.92 13.42
CA VAL A 94 5.40 -2.20 12.03
C VAL A 94 4.29 -3.23 12.02
N ILE A 95 3.09 -2.83 11.61
CA ILE A 95 1.96 -3.77 11.47
C ILE A 95 2.15 -4.66 10.25
N THR A 96 1.48 -5.81 10.21
CA THR A 96 1.57 -6.70 9.03
C THR A 96 0.87 -6.10 7.80
N GLY A 97 -0.16 -5.28 8.01
CA GLY A 97 -0.93 -4.65 6.93
C GLY A 97 -2.35 -4.39 7.39
N ASP A 98 -3.27 -5.25 6.98
CA ASP A 98 -4.68 -5.25 7.34
C ASP A 98 -4.96 -5.73 8.78
N ILE A 99 -3.98 -6.36 9.44
CA ILE A 99 -4.05 -6.78 10.84
C ILE A 99 -3.28 -5.77 11.70
N ASP A 100 -3.96 -5.21 12.70
CA ASP A 100 -3.40 -4.23 13.67
C ASP A 100 -2.49 -4.89 14.73
N ALA A 101 -1.55 -5.72 14.29
CA ALA A 101 -0.54 -6.36 15.13
C ALA A 101 0.80 -6.44 14.39
N MET A 102 1.89 -6.50 15.15
CA MET A 102 3.23 -6.69 14.62
C MET A 102 3.63 -8.16 14.76
N TRP A 103 3.86 -8.82 13.64
CA TRP A 103 4.56 -10.11 13.61
C TRP A 103 6.07 -9.87 13.55
N LEU A 104 6.85 -10.58 14.37
CA LEU A 104 8.32 -10.43 14.38
C LEU A 104 8.94 -10.78 13.03
N ARG A 105 8.40 -11.82 12.37
CA ARG A 105 8.79 -12.23 11.02
C ARG A 105 8.54 -11.12 10.02
N ASP A 106 7.29 -10.71 9.87
CA ASP A 106 6.84 -9.79 8.83
C ASP A 106 7.50 -8.42 9.00
N SER A 107 7.54 -7.88 10.23
CA SER A 107 8.20 -6.60 10.48
C SER A 107 9.68 -6.61 10.09
N THR A 108 10.39 -7.72 10.29
CA THR A 108 11.79 -7.86 9.84
C THR A 108 11.89 -7.86 8.31
N PHE A 109 11.07 -8.64 7.62
CA PHE A 109 11.13 -8.74 6.16
C PHE A 109 10.59 -7.52 5.43
N GLN A 110 9.63 -6.80 6.03
CA GLN A 110 9.13 -5.54 5.50
C GLN A 110 10.21 -4.45 5.49
N VAL A 111 11.10 -4.40 6.50
CA VAL A 111 12.13 -3.36 6.60
C VAL A 111 13.46 -3.72 5.94
N LEU A 112 13.72 -5.01 5.75
CA LEU A 112 14.99 -5.50 5.20
C LEU A 112 15.41 -4.83 3.88
N PRO A 113 14.51 -4.58 2.89
CA PRO A 113 14.89 -3.90 1.65
C PRO A 113 15.43 -2.48 1.88
N TYR A 114 15.08 -1.83 2.99
CA TYR A 114 15.44 -0.44 3.25
C TYR A 114 16.83 -0.25 3.85
N VAL A 115 17.42 -1.30 4.42
CA VAL A 115 18.71 -1.26 5.12
C VAL A 115 19.83 -0.68 4.26
N ARG A 116 19.85 -1.07 2.98
CA ARG A 116 20.84 -0.58 2.00
C ARG A 116 20.78 0.94 1.74
N TYR A 117 19.66 1.61 1.99
CA TYR A 117 19.50 3.02 1.61
C TYR A 117 20.13 3.96 2.62
N PHE A 118 19.96 3.71 3.92
CA PHE A 118 20.59 4.52 4.96
C PHE A 118 22.05 4.14 5.21
N LEU A 119 22.44 2.88 5.03
CA LEU A 119 23.85 2.48 5.15
C LEU A 119 24.76 3.20 4.14
N LYS A 120 24.24 3.54 2.95
CA LYS A 120 24.98 4.29 1.93
C LYS A 120 25.28 5.74 2.31
N GLN A 121 24.54 6.33 3.24
CA GLN A 121 24.68 7.75 3.60
C GLN A 121 25.89 8.00 4.53
N GLY A 122 26.37 6.98 5.23
CA GLY A 122 27.50 7.12 6.17
C GLY A 122 27.18 7.93 7.44
N HIS A 123 25.93 8.35 7.65
CA HIS A 123 25.45 9.04 8.84
C HIS A 123 24.08 8.51 9.27
N ARG A 124 23.63 8.87 10.49
CA ARG A 124 22.28 8.51 10.97
C ARG A 124 21.23 9.26 10.17
N THR A 125 20.16 8.57 9.79
CA THR A 125 19.01 9.13 9.07
C THR A 125 17.72 8.75 9.78
N GLU A 126 16.60 9.42 9.45
CA GLU A 126 15.30 9.08 10.06
C GLU A 126 14.90 7.62 9.80
N LEU A 127 15.21 7.11 8.60
CA LEU A 127 14.98 5.71 8.26
C LEU A 127 15.86 4.77 9.10
N SER A 128 17.14 5.11 9.29
CA SER A 128 18.02 4.36 10.20
C SER A 128 17.48 4.35 11.62
N ASP A 129 16.98 5.49 12.10
CA ASP A 129 16.47 5.65 13.45
C ASP A 129 15.18 4.85 13.66
N ALA A 130 14.28 4.86 12.69
CA ALA A 130 13.07 4.05 12.70
C ALA A 130 13.40 2.54 12.70
N VAL A 131 14.35 2.09 11.89
CA VAL A 131 14.77 0.69 11.88
C VAL A 131 15.43 0.30 13.20
N CYS A 132 16.29 1.15 13.78
CA CYS A 132 16.84 0.92 15.12
C CYS A 132 15.73 0.86 16.19
N GLY A 133 14.73 1.73 16.10
CA GLY A 133 13.54 1.72 16.97
C GLY A 133 12.77 0.41 16.87
N LEU A 134 12.62 -0.13 15.66
CA LEU A 134 11.97 -1.42 15.43
C LEU A 134 12.76 -2.58 16.04
N VAL A 135 14.08 -2.63 15.85
CA VAL A 135 14.93 -3.67 16.46
C VAL A 135 14.80 -3.66 17.98
N ARG A 136 14.82 -2.47 18.60
CA ARG A 136 14.59 -2.33 20.05
C ARG A 136 13.19 -2.80 20.46
N ARG A 137 12.17 -2.49 19.67
CA ARG A 137 10.79 -2.95 19.90
C ARG A 137 10.69 -4.48 19.82
N GLN A 138 11.27 -5.10 18.79
CA GLN A 138 11.31 -6.56 18.64
C GLN A 138 12.05 -7.23 19.79
N ALA A 139 13.17 -6.67 20.25
CA ALA A 139 13.88 -7.17 21.44
C ALA A 139 12.99 -7.11 22.70
N ARG A 140 12.29 -5.99 22.93
CA ARG A 140 11.32 -5.88 24.03
C ARG A 140 10.18 -6.91 23.91
N SER A 141 9.67 -7.13 22.69
CA SER A 141 8.65 -8.14 22.42
C SER A 141 9.11 -9.56 22.79
N VAL A 142 10.32 -9.96 22.39
CA VAL A 142 10.88 -11.29 22.77
C VAL A 142 11.05 -11.43 24.29
N LEU A 143 11.41 -10.34 24.97
CA LEU A 143 11.51 -10.32 26.44
C LEU A 143 10.14 -10.43 27.14
N ILE A 144 9.07 -9.95 26.50
CA ILE A 144 7.69 -10.11 26.99
C ILE A 144 7.27 -11.58 26.90
N ASP A 145 7.40 -12.19 25.72
CA ASP A 145 7.09 -13.60 25.50
C ASP A 145 7.90 -14.15 24.32
N ARG A 146 8.77 -15.12 24.59
CA ARG A 146 9.63 -15.75 23.58
C ARG A 146 8.88 -16.70 22.63
N TYR A 147 7.69 -17.15 23.01
CA TYR A 147 6.87 -18.07 22.21
C TYR A 147 5.83 -17.33 21.37
N ALA A 148 5.55 -16.07 21.69
CA ALA A 148 4.63 -15.25 20.92
C ALA A 148 5.20 -14.89 19.53
N ASN A 149 4.40 -15.11 18.50
CA ASN A 149 4.72 -14.74 17.12
C ASN A 149 4.34 -13.28 16.80
N ALA A 150 3.36 -12.73 17.51
CA ALA A 150 2.75 -11.43 17.24
C ALA A 150 2.52 -10.62 18.52
N PHE A 151 2.63 -9.30 18.39
CA PHE A 151 2.52 -8.35 19.50
C PHE A 151 1.61 -7.20 19.10
N ASN A 152 0.88 -6.65 20.07
CA ASN A 152 0.10 -5.43 19.91
C ASN A 152 0.97 -4.20 20.22
N LEU A 153 0.58 -3.04 19.68
CA LEU A 153 1.32 -1.79 19.91
C LEU A 153 1.32 -1.43 21.40
N ASP A 154 0.15 -1.57 22.03
CA ASP A 154 -0.08 -1.42 23.46
C ASP A 154 -0.79 -2.65 24.06
N ALA A 155 -0.93 -2.68 25.38
CA ALA A 155 -1.54 -3.80 26.11
C ALA A 155 -3.07 -3.92 25.90
N ARG A 156 -3.68 -3.10 25.03
CA ARG A 156 -5.14 -3.00 24.86
C ARG A 156 -5.69 -3.79 23.68
N GLY A 157 -4.85 -4.44 22.88
CA GLY A 157 -5.29 -5.24 21.74
C GLY A 157 -5.96 -6.57 22.11
N ARG A 158 -6.75 -7.11 21.18
CA ARG A 158 -7.31 -8.47 21.28
C ARG A 158 -6.15 -9.47 21.33
N GLY A 159 -6.13 -10.36 22.32
CA GLY A 159 -4.98 -11.24 22.60
C GLY A 159 -3.89 -10.63 23.48
N GLY A 160 -4.10 -9.44 24.06
CA GLY A 160 -3.32 -8.96 25.20
C GLY A 160 -3.33 -9.97 26.35
N PRO A 161 -2.38 -9.91 27.30
CA PRO A 161 -2.24 -10.93 28.33
C PRO A 161 -3.61 -11.17 28.96
N ILE A 162 -4.15 -12.38 28.78
CA ILE A 162 -5.27 -12.88 29.59
C ILE A 162 -4.78 -12.62 31.01
N ARG A 163 -5.45 -11.71 31.75
CA ARG A 163 -5.08 -11.32 33.12
C ARG A 163 -4.45 -12.53 33.78
N ALA A 164 -3.13 -12.52 33.96
CA ALA A 164 -2.45 -13.67 34.48
C ALA A 164 -2.98 -13.87 35.90
N THR A 165 -3.89 -14.82 36.08
CA THR A 165 -4.41 -15.25 37.39
C THR A 165 -3.36 -16.11 38.13
N GLY A 166 -2.08 -15.92 37.82
CA GLY A 166 -0.96 -16.58 38.46
C GLY A 166 0.28 -15.73 38.23
N GLY A 167 0.70 -15.01 39.27
CA GLY A 167 1.93 -14.24 39.25
C GLY A 167 3.14 -15.16 39.13
N PHE A 168 4.14 -14.71 38.36
CA PHE A 168 5.51 -15.18 38.54
C PHE A 168 6.26 -14.17 39.40
N PRO A 169 7.00 -14.61 40.44
CA PRO A 169 7.70 -13.72 41.35
C PRO A 169 8.88 -13.04 40.66
N ARG A 170 9.16 -11.82 41.13
CA ARG A 170 10.29 -10.98 40.70
C ARG A 170 11.63 -11.55 41.14
#